data_AF-H0JN91-F1
#
_entry.id   AF-H0JN91-F1
#
_cell.length_a   1.000
_cell.length_b   1.000
_cell.length_c   1.000
_cell.angle_alpha   90.00
_cell.angle_beta   90.00
_cell.angle_gamma   90.00
#
_symmetry.space_group_name_H-M   'P 1'
#
loop_
_entity.id
_entity.type
_entity.pdbx_description
1 polymer ?
#
loop_
_entity_poly.entity_id
_entity_poly.type
_entity_poly.pdbx_seq_one_letter_code
_entity_poly.pdbx_strand_id
1 'polypeptide(L)'
;MLRCARGPSAFILIAAVSTMFTVDLNNWHLSVSEEGIVQAAALGARAMTASIAMLMFASTTPLTTVMASLRRLGVPGPCIDVVTVMYRLVFVLLESVSVIRQAQTSRLGYSTPRRTFNSAGLLTAAVLTRAWTQARRLEMGLAGRDFGISMPTLDTAAVNWRFIGACVVTFSAIAGASLLEGTLL
;
A
#
# COMPACT_ATOMS: atom_id res chain seq x y z
N MET A 1 -0.27 -14.89 3.05
CA MET A 1 0.61 -14.22 2.05
C MET A 1 0.36 -14.67 0.62
N LEU A 2 0.43 -15.97 0.28
CA LEU A 2 0.27 -16.43 -1.13
C LEU A 2 -1.02 -15.93 -1.81
N ARG A 3 -2.15 -15.85 -1.10
CA ARG A 3 -3.42 -15.35 -1.67
C ARG A 3 -3.36 -13.85 -2.02
N CYS A 4 -2.66 -13.04 -1.23
CA CYS A 4 -2.51 -11.60 -1.46
C CYS A 4 -1.54 -11.29 -2.61
N ALA A 5 -0.55 -12.16 -2.84
CA ALA A 5 0.41 -12.03 -3.93
C ALA A 5 -0.19 -12.25 -5.33
N ARG A 6 -1.39 -12.83 -5.43
CA ARG A 6 -2.09 -13.08 -6.70
C ARG A 6 -2.39 -11.81 -7.51
N GLY A 7 -2.65 -10.70 -6.80
CA GLY A 7 -2.91 -9.40 -7.44
C GLY A 7 -1.69 -8.88 -8.18
N PRO A 8 -0.58 -8.60 -7.46
CA PRO A 8 0.68 -8.16 -8.09
C PRO A 8 1.19 -9.12 -9.16
N SER A 9 1.11 -10.44 -8.95
CA SER A 9 1.61 -11.40 -9.93
C SER A 9 0.88 -11.33 -11.27
N ALA A 10 -0.44 -11.11 -11.27
CA ALA A 10 -1.20 -10.97 -12.51
C ALA A 10 -0.77 -9.73 -13.29
N PHE A 11 -0.58 -8.60 -12.60
CA PHE A 11 -0.10 -7.37 -13.21
C PHE A 11 1.32 -7.51 -13.77
N ILE A 12 2.22 -8.14 -13.01
CA ILE A 12 3.60 -8.37 -13.42
C ILE A 12 3.67 -9.29 -14.63
N LEU A 13 2.84 -10.34 -14.70
CA LEU A 13 2.78 -11.22 -15.87
C LEU A 13 2.32 -10.48 -17.12
N ILE A 14 1.27 -9.64 -17.00
CA ILE A 14 0.81 -8.81 -18.12
C ILE A 14 1.92 -7.86 -18.58
N ALA A 15 2.61 -7.21 -17.64
CA ALA A 15 3.71 -6.32 -17.95
C ALA A 15 4.88 -7.05 -18.63
N ALA A 16 5.29 -8.21 -18.11
CA ALA A 16 6.38 -9.00 -18.68
C ALA A 16 6.05 -9.49 -20.10
N VAL A 17 4.81 -9.96 -20.32
CA VAL A 17 4.33 -10.33 -21.67
C VAL A 17 4.35 -9.11 -22.59
N SER A 18 3.90 -7.95 -22.12
CA SER A 18 3.94 -6.71 -22.91
C SER A 18 5.36 -6.31 -23.30
N THR A 19 6.35 -6.49 -22.43
CA THR A 19 7.76 -6.16 -22.70
C THR A 19 8.42 -7.15 -23.66
N MET A 20 7.91 -8.38 -23.76
CA MET A 20 8.42 -9.38 -24.69
C MET A 20 8.11 -9.04 -26.16
N PHE A 21 7.09 -8.22 -26.40
CA PHE A 21 6.71 -7.77 -27.74
C PHE A 21 7.35 -6.42 -28.06
N THR A 22 8.20 -6.40 -29.10
CA THR A 22 8.68 -5.15 -29.70
C THR A 22 7.83 -4.87 -30.94
N VAL A 23 7.29 -3.66 -31.02
CA VAL A 23 6.56 -3.18 -32.20
C VAL A 23 7.49 -2.28 -32.99
N ASP A 24 7.89 -2.72 -34.18
CA ASP A 24 8.60 -1.85 -35.11
C ASP A 24 7.57 -1.00 -35.88
N LEU A 25 7.50 0.30 -35.56
CA LEU A 25 6.55 1.23 -36.17
C LEU A 25 6.82 1.45 -37.67
N ASN A 26 8.04 1.20 -38.14
CA ASN A 26 8.41 1.51 -39.51
C ASN A 26 7.90 0.46 -40.52
N ASN A 27 7.82 -0.82 -40.12
CA ASN A 27 7.36 -1.91 -40.99
C ASN A 27 6.09 -2.62 -40.49
N TRP A 28 5.43 -2.14 -39.42
CA TRP A 28 4.23 -2.78 -38.86
C TRP A 28 4.42 -4.29 -38.57
N HIS A 29 5.64 -4.66 -38.16
CA HIS A 29 5.96 -6.04 -37.79
C HIS A 29 6.06 -6.17 -36.27
N LEU A 30 5.34 -7.16 -35.74
CA LEU A 30 5.46 -7.61 -34.37
C LEU A 30 6.58 -8.65 -34.32
N SER A 31 7.72 -8.29 -33.74
CA SER A 31 8.83 -9.23 -33.56
C SER A 31 9.04 -9.52 -32.08
N VAL A 32 9.34 -10.78 -31.80
CA VAL A 32 9.79 -11.21 -30.48
C VAL A 32 11.32 -11.25 -30.56
N SER A 33 11.98 -10.31 -29.88
CA SER A 33 13.44 -10.28 -29.77
C SER A 33 13.90 -11.12 -28.58
N GLU A 34 15.03 -11.81 -28.71
CA GLU A 34 15.68 -12.52 -27.61
C GLU A 34 16.02 -11.57 -26.45
N GLU A 35 16.40 -10.33 -26.78
CA GLU A 35 16.62 -9.25 -25.80
C GLU A 35 15.34 -8.92 -25.02
N GLY A 36 14.17 -8.96 -25.68
CA GLY A 36 12.88 -8.70 -25.05
C GLY A 36 12.51 -9.77 -24.01
N ILE A 37 12.88 -11.02 -24.25
CA ILE A 37 12.67 -12.13 -23.31
C ILE A 37 13.53 -11.94 -22.06
N VAL A 38 14.82 -11.64 -22.24
CA VAL A 38 15.75 -11.42 -21.12
C VAL A 38 15.32 -10.22 -20.28
N GLN A 39 14.92 -9.12 -20.93
CA GLN A 39 14.41 -7.93 -20.24
C GLN A 39 13.11 -8.20 -19.50
N ALA A 40 12.16 -8.93 -20.10
CA ALA A 40 10.90 -9.30 -19.46
C ALA A 40 11.13 -10.18 -18.23
N ALA A 41 12.05 -11.15 -18.31
CA ALA A 41 12.41 -12.00 -17.18
C ALA A 41 13.05 -11.19 -16.04
N ALA A 42 14.01 -10.31 -16.35
CA ALA A 42 14.65 -9.44 -15.37
C ALA A 42 13.65 -8.48 -14.69
N LEU A 43 12.76 -7.87 -15.47
CA LEU A 43 11.68 -7.01 -14.98
C LEU A 43 10.74 -7.77 -14.05
N GLY A 44 10.28 -8.96 -14.49
CA GLY A 44 9.38 -9.81 -13.71
C GLY A 44 9.99 -10.21 -12.37
N ALA A 45 11.25 -10.66 -12.38
CA ALA A 45 11.96 -11.03 -11.16
C ALA A 45 12.12 -9.85 -10.19
N ARG A 46 12.55 -8.68 -10.69
CA ARG A 46 12.68 -7.46 -9.87
C ARG A 46 11.36 -7.02 -9.25
N ALA A 47 10.29 -6.98 -10.06
CA ALA A 47 8.97 -6.57 -9.61
C ALA A 47 8.37 -7.54 -8.59
N MET A 48 8.57 -8.86 -8.77
CA MET A 48 8.14 -9.86 -7.80
C MET A 48 8.90 -9.73 -6.48
N THR A 49 10.22 -9.59 -6.52
CA THR A 49 11.05 -9.40 -5.32
C THR A 49 10.61 -8.16 -4.54
N ALA A 50 10.43 -7.03 -5.22
CA ALA A 50 9.94 -5.80 -4.61
C ALA A 50 8.55 -5.96 -3.99
N SER A 51 7.63 -6.65 -4.69
CA SER A 51 6.28 -6.90 -4.21
C SER A 51 6.25 -7.80 -2.96
N ILE A 52 7.08 -8.86 -2.94
CA ILE A 52 7.20 -9.77 -1.79
C ILE A 52 7.80 -9.03 -0.60
N ALA A 53 8.85 -8.24 -0.81
CA ALA A 53 9.46 -7.42 0.24
C ALA A 53 8.46 -6.42 0.84
N MET A 54 7.67 -5.74 0.00
CA MET A 54 6.62 -4.82 0.44
C MET A 54 5.51 -5.54 1.20
N LEU A 55 5.07 -6.71 0.75
CA LEU A 55 4.07 -7.53 1.44
C LEU A 55 4.57 -8.01 2.79
N MET A 56 5.84 -8.43 2.88
CA MET A 56 6.47 -8.80 4.13
C MET A 56 6.48 -7.62 5.08
N PHE A 57 6.98 -6.46 4.65
CA PHE A 57 7.00 -5.23 5.44
C PHE A 57 5.61 -4.85 5.97
N ALA A 58 4.61 -4.82 5.09
CA ALA A 58 3.24 -4.45 5.44
C ALA A 58 2.59 -5.45 6.44
N SER A 59 3.03 -6.71 6.44
CA SER A 59 2.49 -7.75 7.33
C SER A 59 3.19 -7.85 8.68
N THR A 60 4.47 -7.46 8.76
CA THR A 60 5.28 -7.59 9.98
C THR A 60 5.36 -6.28 10.77
N THR A 61 5.14 -5.14 10.10
CA THR A 61 5.31 -3.82 10.71
C THR A 61 3.96 -3.09 10.78
N PRO A 62 3.38 -2.90 11.98
CA PRO A 62 2.13 -2.16 12.12
C PRO A 62 2.35 -0.67 11.80
N LEU A 63 1.31 -0.01 11.26
CA LEU A 63 1.42 1.39 10.83
C LEU A 63 1.82 2.34 11.96
N THR A 64 1.45 2.03 13.20
CA THR A 64 1.84 2.79 14.40
C THR A 64 3.36 2.89 14.54
N THR A 65 4.09 1.79 14.32
CA THR A 65 5.57 1.76 14.36
C THR A 65 6.18 2.55 13.20
N VAL A 66 5.54 2.54 12.02
CA VAL A 66 5.96 3.36 10.88
C VAL A 66 5.82 4.85 11.19
N MET A 67 4.71 5.28 11.79
CA MET A 67 4.49 6.66 12.20
C MET A 67 5.51 7.14 13.24
N ALA A 68 5.84 6.30 14.22
CA ALA A 68 6.88 6.60 15.20
C ALA A 68 8.26 6.78 14.54
N SER A 69 8.56 5.95 13.53
CA SER A 69 9.79 6.06 12.75
C SER A 69 9.84 7.35 11.92
N LEU A 70 8.73 7.73 11.27
CA LEU A 70 8.61 8.99 10.53
C LEU A 70 8.80 10.22 11.41
N ARG A 71 8.31 10.17 12.66
CA ARG A 71 8.55 11.24 13.64
C ARG A 71 10.03 11.39 13.98
N ARG A 72 10.77 10.28 14.12
CA ARG A 72 12.23 10.29 14.33
C ARG A 72 13.01 10.80 13.11
N LEU A 73 12.46 10.62 11.90
CA LEU A 73 13.02 11.13 10.65
C LEU A 73 12.75 12.63 10.41
N GLY A 74 12.10 13.32 11.35
CA GLY A 74 11.88 14.76 11.30
C GLY A 74 10.56 15.19 10.64
N VAL A 75 9.62 14.28 10.40
CA VAL A 75 8.28 14.65 9.91
C VAL A 75 7.55 15.49 10.97
N PRO A 76 6.94 16.64 10.60
CA PRO A 76 6.21 17.48 11.55
C PRO A 76 5.11 16.72 12.29
N GLY A 77 5.03 16.90 13.61
CA GLY A 77 4.02 16.27 14.48
C GLY A 77 2.58 16.36 13.97
N PRO A 78 2.09 17.52 13.50
CA PRO A 78 0.73 17.64 12.97
C PRO A 78 0.41 16.69 11.82
N CYS A 79 1.39 16.40 10.95
CA CYS A 79 1.20 15.44 9.85
C CYS A 79 1.00 14.02 10.40
N ILE A 80 1.78 13.62 11.40
CA ILE A 80 1.68 12.30 12.05
C ILE A 80 0.34 12.16 12.77
N ASP A 81 -0.13 13.21 13.44
CA ASP A 81 -1.41 13.22 14.16
C ASP A 81 -2.58 13.03 13.19
N VAL A 82 -2.57 13.76 12.07
CA VAL A 82 -3.59 13.62 11.01
C VAL A 82 -3.60 12.21 10.45
N VAL A 83 -2.44 11.64 10.09
CA VAL A 83 -2.36 10.27 9.55
C VAL A 83 -2.85 9.24 10.58
N THR A 84 -2.53 9.43 11.85
CA THR A 84 -2.97 8.53 12.94
C THR A 84 -4.49 8.52 13.09
N VAL A 85 -5.11 9.71 13.06
CA VAL A 85 -6.57 9.85 13.07
C VAL A 85 -7.20 9.23 11.83
N MET A 86 -6.64 9.51 10.65
CA MET A 86 -7.12 8.93 9.39
C MET A 86 -7.09 7.40 9.43
N TYR A 87 -5.99 6.80 9.88
CA TYR A 87 -5.86 5.35 10.00
C TYR A 87 -6.92 4.75 10.92
N ARG A 88 -7.19 5.38 12.07
CA ARG A 88 -8.28 4.96 12.97
C ARG A 88 -9.63 5.05 12.29
N LEU A 89 -9.90 6.15 11.58
CA LEU A 89 -11.16 6.37 10.87
C LEU A 89 -11.38 5.34 9.76
N VAL A 90 -10.33 4.88 9.08
CA VAL A 90 -10.44 3.83 8.05
C VAL A 90 -11.14 2.58 8.61
N PHE A 91 -10.76 2.08 9.79
CA PHE A 91 -11.43 0.89 10.36
C PHE A 91 -12.89 1.14 10.73
N VAL A 92 -13.19 2.32 11.29
CA VAL A 92 -14.58 2.70 11.63
C VAL A 92 -15.45 2.77 10.36
N LEU A 93 -14.89 3.30 9.28
CA LEU A 93 -15.58 3.37 7.99
C LEU A 93 -15.70 2.01 7.33
N LEU A 94 -14.69 1.14 7.41
CA LEU A 94 -14.76 -0.24 6.91
C LEU A 94 -15.87 -1.04 7.60
N GLU A 95 -16.05 -0.87 8.90
CA GLU A 95 -17.19 -1.47 9.62
C GLU A 95 -18.53 -0.94 9.08
N SER A 96 -18.59 0.37 8.79
CA SER A 96 -19.77 0.98 8.17
C SER A 96 -20.08 0.37 6.81
N VAL A 97 -19.05 0.20 5.98
CA VAL A 97 -19.16 -0.42 4.66
C VAL A 97 -19.72 -1.83 4.81
N SER A 98 -19.21 -2.62 5.76
CA SER A 98 -19.68 -3.98 6.04
C SER A 98 -21.17 -3.99 6.38
N VAL A 99 -21.58 -3.17 7.35
CA VAL A 99 -22.98 -3.07 7.81
C VAL A 99 -23.92 -2.61 6.69
N ILE A 100 -23.55 -1.56 5.95
CA ILE A 100 -24.36 -1.01 4.86
C ILE A 100 -24.47 -2.03 3.72
N ARG A 101 -23.37 -2.68 3.35
CA ARG A 101 -23.34 -3.71 2.31
C ARG A 101 -24.22 -4.90 2.69
N GLN A 102 -24.20 -5.32 3.95
CA GLN A 102 -25.08 -6.39 4.45
C GLN A 102 -26.57 -6.01 4.31
N ALA A 103 -26.93 -4.78 4.68
CA ALA A 103 -28.28 -4.25 4.54
C ALA A 103 -28.73 -4.08 3.07
N GLN A 104 -27.82 -3.71 2.17
CA GLN A 104 -28.11 -3.66 0.74
C GLN A 104 -28.28 -5.05 0.14
N THR A 105 -27.48 -6.03 0.60
CA THR A 105 -27.57 -7.41 0.14
C THR A 105 -28.91 -8.05 0.53
N SER A 106 -29.39 -7.82 1.76
CA SER A 106 -30.71 -8.32 2.19
C SER A 106 -31.88 -7.72 1.40
N ARG A 107 -31.69 -6.55 0.79
CA ARG A 107 -32.67 -5.87 -0.09
C ARG A 107 -32.48 -6.21 -1.58
N LEU A 108 -31.71 -7.24 -1.92
CA LEU A 108 -31.38 -7.60 -3.31
C LEU A 108 -30.69 -6.47 -4.09
N GLY A 109 -29.91 -5.63 -3.39
CA GLY A 109 -29.21 -4.48 -3.98
C GLY A 109 -28.08 -4.85 -4.94
N TYR A 110 -27.65 -6.12 -4.96
CA TYR A 110 -26.58 -6.62 -5.83
C TYR A 110 -27.06 -7.70 -6.82
N SER A 111 -28.38 -7.80 -7.06
CA SER A 111 -28.95 -8.85 -7.90
C SER A 111 -28.75 -8.65 -9.40
N THR A 112 -28.56 -7.40 -9.86
CA THR A 112 -28.31 -7.08 -11.27
C THR A 112 -27.18 -6.05 -11.38
N PRO A 113 -26.43 -6.00 -12.51
CA PRO A 113 -25.35 -5.03 -12.68
C PRO A 113 -25.81 -3.57 -12.45
N ARG A 114 -27.01 -3.21 -12.95
CA ARG A 114 -27.59 -1.88 -12.74
C ARG A 114 -27.87 -1.59 -11.26
N ARG A 115 -28.42 -2.57 -10.52
CA ARG A 115 -28.65 -2.42 -9.07
C ARG A 115 -27.33 -2.36 -8.29
N THR A 116 -26.33 -3.14 -8.70
CA THR A 116 -24.98 -3.11 -8.11
C THR A 116 -24.35 -1.73 -8.22
N PHE A 117 -24.41 -1.08 -9.39
CA PHE A 117 -23.91 0.29 -9.55
C PHE A 117 -24.67 1.29 -8.69
N ASN A 118 -26.00 1.21 -8.64
CA ASN A 118 -26.81 2.09 -7.80
C ASN A 118 -26.48 1.89 -6.30
N SER A 119 -26.41 0.63 -5.84
CA SER A 119 -26.04 0.28 -4.47
C SER A 119 -24.64 0.76 -4.11
N ALA A 120 -23.68 0.66 -5.02
CA ALA A 120 -22.32 1.19 -4.80
C ALA A 120 -22.33 2.73 -4.63
N GLY A 121 -23.12 3.45 -5.44
CA GLY A 121 -23.29 4.90 -5.30
C GLY A 121 -23.91 5.29 -3.96
N LEU A 122 -24.99 4.60 -3.56
CA LEU A 122 -25.65 4.82 -2.27
C LEU A 122 -24.74 4.48 -1.08
N LEU A 123 -23.98 3.40 -1.18
CA LEU A 123 -23.00 3.01 -0.15
C LEU A 123 -21.93 4.09 0.01
N THR A 124 -21.40 4.59 -1.11
CA THR A 124 -20.38 5.64 -1.11
C THR A 124 -20.92 6.92 -0.48
N ALA A 125 -22.12 7.37 -0.86
CA ALA A 125 -22.75 8.56 -0.29
C ALA A 125 -22.99 8.42 1.23
N ALA A 126 -23.47 7.24 1.68
CA ALA A 126 -23.70 6.97 3.08
C ALA A 126 -22.40 6.97 3.90
N VAL A 127 -21.35 6.31 3.41
CA VAL A 127 -20.04 6.27 4.06
C VAL A 127 -19.40 7.66 4.11
N LEU A 128 -19.48 8.44 3.03
CA LEU A 128 -18.97 9.81 2.99
C LEU A 128 -19.67 10.72 4.01
N THR A 129 -21.00 10.63 4.08
CA THR A 129 -21.80 11.39 5.05
C THR A 129 -21.42 11.03 6.49
N ARG A 130 -21.19 9.73 6.75
CA ARG A 130 -20.74 9.24 8.07
C ARG A 130 -19.33 9.73 8.40
N ALA A 131 -18.42 9.71 7.43
CA ALA A 131 -17.05 10.22 7.59
C ALA A 131 -17.05 11.72 7.94
N TRP A 132 -17.82 12.53 7.22
CA TRP A 132 -17.95 13.96 7.49
C TRP A 132 -18.53 14.26 8.88
N THR A 133 -19.57 13.51 9.26
CA THR A 133 -20.19 13.62 10.58
C THR A 133 -19.20 13.25 11.69
N GLN A 134 -18.40 12.19 11.49
CA GLN A 134 -17.40 11.76 12.45
C GLN A 134 -16.27 12.78 12.58
N ALA A 135 -15.82 13.38 11.47
CA ALA A 135 -14.81 14.44 11.46
C ALA A 135 -15.28 15.66 12.27
N ARG A 136 -16.50 16.15 12.05
CA ARG A 136 -17.08 17.26 12.84
C ARG A 136 -17.19 16.93 14.33
N ARG A 137 -17.59 15.71 14.67
CA ARG A 137 -17.64 15.28 16.09
C ARG A 137 -16.26 15.26 16.72
N LEU A 138 -15.25 14.80 15.99
CA LEU A 138 -13.87 14.82 16.46
C LEU A 138 -13.38 16.25 16.68
N GLU A 139 -13.60 17.13 15.71
CA GLU A 139 -13.26 18.55 15.79
C GLU A 139 -13.90 19.22 17.02
N MET A 140 -15.21 19.08 17.20
CA MET A 140 -15.91 19.61 18.39
C MET A 140 -15.38 19.02 19.70
N GLY A 141 -15.07 17.71 19.72
CA GLY A 141 -14.53 17.04 20.90
C GLY A 141 -13.10 17.47 21.24
N LEU A 142 -12.29 17.80 20.24
CA LEU A 142 -10.95 18.36 20.43
C LEU A 142 -11.02 19.83 20.88
N ALA A 143 -11.96 20.60 20.35
CA ALA A 143 -12.18 21.99 20.76
C ALA A 143 -12.54 22.13 22.24
N GLY A 144 -13.31 21.19 22.79
CA GLY A 144 -13.63 21.16 24.22
C GLY A 144 -12.49 20.73 25.14
N ARG A 145 -11.34 20.28 24.59
CA ARG A 145 -10.19 19.74 25.35
C ARG A 145 -8.98 20.67 25.41
N ASP A 146 -9.15 21.92 24.95
CA ASP A 146 -8.09 22.93 24.76
C ASP A 146 -6.97 22.38 23.86
N PHE A 147 -7.06 22.65 22.55
CA PHE A 147 -6.21 22.16 21.44
C PHE A 147 -4.67 22.12 21.66
N GLY A 148 -4.14 22.62 22.78
CA GLY A 148 -2.76 23.03 23.01
C GLY A 148 -1.77 22.00 23.56
N ILE A 149 -2.19 20.82 24.05
CA ILE A 149 -1.20 19.83 24.52
C ILE A 149 -0.99 18.76 23.45
N SER A 150 0.05 18.95 22.63
CA SER A 150 0.59 17.89 21.78
C SER A 150 0.74 16.63 22.62
N MET A 151 -0.11 15.62 22.41
CA MET A 151 -0.08 14.39 23.20
C MET A 151 1.32 13.79 23.05
N PRO A 152 2.16 13.78 24.10
CA PRO A 152 3.47 13.16 24.01
C PRO A 152 3.20 11.66 23.95
N THR A 153 3.21 11.10 22.74
CA THR A 153 3.21 9.65 22.58
C THR A 153 4.54 9.14 23.12
N LEU A 154 4.49 8.51 24.29
CA LEU A 154 5.61 7.80 24.89
C LEU A 154 5.88 6.53 24.08
N ASP A 155 6.48 6.69 22.91
CA ASP A 155 6.82 5.56 22.05
C ASP A 155 8.32 5.23 22.15
N THR A 156 8.65 4.49 23.21
CA THR A 156 9.98 3.91 23.40
C THR A 156 10.05 2.54 22.71
N ALA A 157 9.94 2.53 21.38
CA ALA A 157 10.33 1.35 20.62
C ALA A 157 11.85 1.13 20.79
N ALA A 158 12.21 0.06 21.51
CA ALA A 158 13.59 -0.37 21.70
C ALA A 158 14.16 -0.84 20.35
N VAL A 159 15.26 -0.21 19.93
CA VAL A 159 15.90 -0.52 18.65
C VAL A 159 16.70 -1.82 18.78
N ASN A 160 16.34 -2.84 18.00
CA ASN A 160 17.12 -4.06 17.95
C ASN A 160 18.34 -3.88 17.01
N TRP A 161 19.48 -3.53 17.59
CA TRP A 161 20.72 -3.27 16.85
C TRP A 161 21.22 -4.48 16.05
N ARG A 162 20.90 -5.71 16.50
CA ARG A 162 21.27 -6.94 15.79
C ARG A 162 20.56 -7.05 14.45
N PHE A 163 19.29 -6.61 14.41
CA PHE A 163 18.51 -6.57 13.18
C PHE A 163 19.06 -5.53 12.20
N ILE A 164 19.41 -4.33 12.69
CA ILE A 164 20.05 -3.30 11.86
C ILE A 164 21.36 -3.81 11.29
N GLY A 165 22.20 -4.43 12.12
CA GLY A 165 23.46 -5.03 11.68
C GLY A 165 23.26 -6.08 10.58
N ALA A 166 22.29 -6.99 10.74
CA ALA A 166 21.96 -7.98 9.72
C ALA A 166 21.51 -7.33 8.41
N CYS A 167 20.63 -6.33 8.46
CA CYS A 167 20.20 -5.59 7.26
C CYS A 167 21.37 -4.90 6.55
N VAL A 168 22.25 -4.19 7.28
CA VAL A 168 23.41 -3.52 6.69
C VAL A 168 24.32 -4.53 6.01
N VAL A 169 24.67 -5.63 6.68
CA VAL A 169 25.51 -6.69 6.10
C VAL A 169 24.88 -7.26 4.83
N THR A 170 23.57 -7.49 4.83
CA THR A 170 22.86 -8.07 3.69
C THR A 170 22.84 -7.09 2.51
N PHE A 171 22.56 -5.80 2.74
CA PHE A 171 22.63 -4.76 1.72
C PHE A 171 24.04 -4.56 1.17
N SER A 172 25.06 -4.54 2.03
CA SER A 172 26.46 -4.43 1.63
C SER A 172 26.91 -5.62 0.78
N ALA A 173 26.49 -6.84 1.13
CA ALA A 173 26.79 -8.03 0.35
C ALA A 173 26.15 -7.97 -1.05
N ILE A 174 24.88 -7.55 -1.13
CA ILE A 174 24.16 -7.41 -2.42
C ILE A 174 24.78 -6.30 -3.27
N ALA A 175 25.10 -5.14 -2.68
CA ALA A 175 25.75 -4.04 -3.38
C ALA A 175 27.14 -4.43 -3.88
N GLY A 176 27.91 -5.16 -3.07
CA GLY A 176 29.22 -5.69 -3.48
C GLY A 176 29.12 -6.66 -4.65
N ALA A 177 28.17 -7.61 -4.61
CA ALA A 177 27.93 -8.53 -5.72
C ALA A 177 27.52 -7.80 -7.01
N SER A 178 26.64 -6.80 -6.90
CA SER A 178 26.19 -6.01 -8.05
C SER A 178 27.30 -5.16 -8.67
N LEU A 179 28.25 -4.65 -7.88
CA LEU A 179 29.40 -3.91 -8.39
C LEU A 179 30.40 -4.83 -9.09
N LEU A 180 30.60 -6.06 -8.60
CA LEU A 180 31.45 -7.06 -9.22
C LEU A 180 30.93 -7.50 -10.60
N GLU A 181 29.61 -7.71 -10.72
CA GLU A 181 28.96 -7.98 -12.01
C GLU A 181 29.04 -6.77 -12.96
N GLY A 182 28.89 -5.55 -12.44
CA GLY A 182 29.01 -4.32 -13.23
C GLY A 182 30.43 -3.99 -13.70
N THR A 183 31.46 -4.54 -13.06
CA THR A 183 32.87 -4.40 -13.49
C THR A 183 33.33 -5.47 -14.48
N LEU A 184 32.53 -6.52 -14.71
CA LEU A 184 32.84 -7.65 -15.60
C LEU A 184 32.14 -7.58 -16.97
N LEU A 185 31.39 -6.50 -17.23
CA LEU A 185 30.81 -6.12 -18.54
C LEU A 185 31.53 -4.87 -19.07
#